data_AF-A0AA42ZRT4-F1
#
_entry.id   AF-A0AA42ZRT4-F1
#
_cell.length_a   1.000
_cell.length_b   1.000
_cell.length_c   1.000
_cell.angle_alpha   90.00
_cell.angle_beta   90.00
_cell.angle_gamma   90.00
#
_symmetry.space_group_name_H-M   'P 1'
#
loop_
_entity.id
_entity.type
_entity.pdbx_description
1 polymer ?
#
loop_
_entity_poly.entity_id
_entity_poly.type
_entity_poly.pdbx_seq_one_letter_code
_entity_poly.pdbx_strand_id
1 'polypeptide(L)'
;HACCAAGRYGEAIEAFKRNVAQGGPMGAPMLHSWVAALVAEGRLDEARATANELLKFFPEFSLKRYGMLHMHKNKEDSQRLIGYLREAGLPE
;
A
#
# COMPACT_ATOMS: atom_id res chain seq x y z
N HIS A 1 9.96 -19.72 4.54
CA HIS A 1 8.74 -19.29 5.28
C HIS A 1 8.20 -17.99 4.67
N ALA A 2 7.41 -18.05 3.59
CA ALA A 2 6.90 -16.86 2.89
C ALA A 2 5.36 -16.84 2.74
N CYS A 3 4.62 -17.44 3.69
CA CYS A 3 3.17 -17.60 3.58
C CYS A 3 2.35 -16.57 4.40
N CYS A 4 2.93 -15.96 5.45
CA CYS A 4 2.15 -15.13 6.38
C CYS A 4 1.78 -13.75 5.81
N ALA A 5 2.53 -13.22 4.86
CA ALA A 5 2.25 -11.92 4.24
C ALA A 5 1.25 -12.05 3.09
N ALA A 6 1.44 -13.05 2.21
CA ALA A 6 0.59 -13.32 1.05
C ALA A 6 -0.88 -13.55 1.42
N GLY A 7 -1.15 -14.36 2.47
CA GLY A 7 -2.53 -14.62 2.92
C GLY A 7 -3.27 -13.36 3.41
N ARG A 8 -2.55 -12.41 4.00
CA ARG A 8 -3.14 -11.15 4.51
C ARG A 8 -3.36 -10.11 3.40
N TYR A 9 -2.61 -10.18 2.31
CA TYR A 9 -2.74 -9.27 1.18
C TYR A 9 -4.04 -9.49 0.41
N GLY A 10 -4.44 -10.75 0.19
CA GLY A 10 -5.73 -11.08 -0.42
C GLY A 10 -6.92 -10.58 0.39
N GLU A 11 -6.92 -10.82 1.71
CA GLU A 11 -7.97 -10.29 2.61
C GLU A 11 -7.99 -8.77 2.65
N ALA A 12 -6.82 -8.12 2.62
CA ALA A 12 -6.72 -6.65 2.60
C ALA A 12 -7.34 -6.06 1.32
N ILE A 13 -7.11 -6.67 0.16
CA ILE A 13 -7.71 -6.24 -1.12
C ILE A 13 -9.24 -6.33 -1.06
N GLU A 14 -9.78 -7.44 -0.56
CA GLU A 14 -11.23 -7.64 -0.49
C GLU A 14 -11.91 -6.73 0.54
N ALA A 15 -11.30 -6.55 1.73
CA ALA A 15 -11.77 -5.60 2.73
C ALA A 15 -11.78 -4.17 2.17
N PHE A 16 -10.77 -3.82 1.39
CA PHE A 16 -10.66 -2.52 0.75
C PHE A 16 -11.74 -2.32 -0.32
N LYS A 17 -11.88 -3.24 -1.28
CA LYS A 17 -12.94 -3.16 -2.32
C LYS A 17 -14.32 -2.98 -1.71
N ARG A 18 -14.62 -3.67 -0.61
CA ARG A 18 -15.89 -3.51 0.12
C ARG A 18 -16.02 -2.09 0.71
N ASN A 19 -14.95 -1.55 1.29
CA ASN A 19 -14.96 -0.19 1.83
C ASN A 19 -15.20 0.86 0.73
N VAL A 20 -14.52 0.73 -0.43
CA VAL A 20 -14.74 1.62 -1.59
C VAL A 20 -16.16 1.51 -2.11
N ALA A 21 -16.66 0.29 -2.27
CA ALA A 21 -18.03 0.04 -2.74
C ALA A 21 -19.08 0.61 -1.79
N GLN A 22 -18.76 0.74 -0.50
CA GLN A 22 -19.60 1.37 0.52
C GLN A 22 -19.39 2.89 0.63
N GLY A 23 -18.52 3.49 -0.18
CA GLY A 23 -18.20 4.92 -0.10
C GLY A 23 -17.47 5.29 1.20
N GLY A 24 -16.79 4.32 1.82
CA GLY A 24 -16.02 4.54 3.03
C GLY A 24 -14.81 5.45 2.78
N PRO A 25 -14.37 6.22 3.80
CA PRO A 25 -13.22 7.08 3.67
C PRO A 25 -11.93 6.25 3.55
N MET A 26 -11.22 6.41 2.43
CA MET A 26 -9.88 5.84 2.26
C MET A 26 -8.84 6.66 3.02
N GLY A 27 -8.27 6.08 4.07
CA GLY A 27 -7.09 6.64 4.72
C GLY A 27 -5.81 6.24 3.98
N ALA A 28 -4.82 7.14 3.98
CA ALA A 28 -3.43 6.84 3.61
C ALA A 28 -2.88 5.52 4.23
N PRO A 29 -3.22 5.14 5.49
CA PRO A 29 -2.77 3.86 6.02
C PRO A 29 -3.40 2.62 5.36
N MET A 30 -4.60 2.73 4.81
CA MET A 30 -5.26 1.60 4.16
C MET A 30 -4.74 1.43 2.72
N LEU A 31 -4.47 2.55 2.04
CA LEU A 31 -4.07 2.56 0.64
C LEU A 31 -2.66 1.96 0.43
N HIS A 32 -1.68 2.29 1.27
CA HIS A 32 -0.32 1.73 1.10
C HIS A 32 -0.31 0.19 1.27
N SER A 33 -1.15 -0.32 2.17
CA SER A 33 -1.29 -1.76 2.41
C SER A 33 -1.92 -2.44 1.20
N TRP A 34 -2.85 -1.75 0.53
CA TRP A 34 -3.46 -2.22 -0.71
C TRP A 34 -2.48 -2.20 -1.89
N VAL A 35 -1.73 -1.11 -2.08
CA VAL A 35 -0.68 -1.04 -3.13
C VAL A 35 0.32 -2.17 -2.94
N ALA A 36 0.79 -2.40 -1.72
CA ALA A 36 1.72 -3.49 -1.43
C ALA A 36 1.12 -4.88 -1.69
N ALA A 37 -0.15 -5.08 -1.36
CA ALA A 37 -0.87 -6.31 -1.66
C ALA A 37 -0.97 -6.57 -3.17
N LEU A 38 -1.31 -5.53 -3.95
CA LEU A 38 -1.41 -5.62 -5.41
C LEU A 38 -0.05 -5.95 -6.05
N VAL A 39 1.03 -5.32 -5.60
CA VAL A 39 2.38 -5.62 -6.10
C VAL A 39 2.80 -7.05 -5.72
N ALA A 40 2.51 -7.49 -4.48
CA ALA A 40 2.81 -8.85 -4.05
C ALA A 40 2.06 -9.93 -4.86
N GLU A 41 0.84 -9.63 -5.32
CA GLU A 41 0.04 -10.48 -6.22
C GLU A 41 0.44 -10.34 -7.71
N GLY A 42 1.44 -9.52 -8.03
CA GLY A 42 1.90 -9.26 -9.41
C GLY A 42 1.00 -8.31 -10.21
N ARG A 43 0.02 -7.67 -9.58
CA ARG A 43 -0.95 -6.73 -10.19
C ARG A 43 -0.41 -5.30 -10.17
N LEU A 44 0.74 -5.10 -10.82
CA LEU A 44 1.46 -3.82 -10.84
C LEU A 44 0.67 -2.66 -11.47
N ASP A 45 -0.17 -2.93 -12.47
CA ASP A 45 -0.94 -1.90 -13.15
C ASP A 45 -1.98 -1.25 -12.22
N GLU A 46 -2.71 -2.08 -11.47
CA GLU A 46 -3.64 -1.62 -10.45
C GLU A 46 -2.92 -0.94 -9.29
N ALA A 47 -1.75 -1.46 -8.88
CA ALA A 47 -0.95 -0.84 -7.83
C ALA A 47 -0.57 0.61 -8.21
N ARG A 48 -0.20 0.84 -9.47
CA ARG A 48 0.12 2.17 -10.01
C ARG A 48 -1.09 3.08 -10.07
N ALA A 49 -2.24 2.58 -10.52
CA ALA A 49 -3.48 3.35 -10.54
C ALA A 49 -3.85 3.82 -9.11
N THR A 50 -3.80 2.91 -8.15
CA THR A 50 -4.04 3.19 -6.73
C THR A 50 -3.04 4.19 -6.15
N ALA A 51 -1.75 4.00 -6.42
CA ALA A 51 -0.70 4.93 -6.01
C ALA A 51 -0.95 6.34 -6.56
N ASN A 52 -1.38 6.46 -7.80
CA ASN A 52 -1.68 7.75 -8.41
C ASN A 52 -2.93 8.41 -7.78
N GLU A 53 -3.98 7.64 -7.50
CA GLU A 53 -5.13 8.13 -6.73
C GLU A 53 -4.69 8.64 -5.34
N LEU A 54 -3.78 7.93 -4.66
CA LEU A 54 -3.23 8.40 -3.37
C LEU A 54 -2.65 9.79 -3.49
N LEU A 55 -1.85 10.04 -4.53
CA LEU A 55 -1.17 11.31 -4.74
C LEU A 55 -2.15 12.44 -5.09
N LYS A 56 -3.30 12.11 -5.70
CA LYS A 56 -4.38 13.08 -5.93
C LYS A 56 -5.04 13.54 -4.63
N PHE A 57 -5.29 12.61 -3.70
CA PHE A 57 -5.91 12.93 -2.41
C PHE A 57 -4.89 13.45 -1.38
N PHE A 58 -3.66 12.96 -1.44
CA PHE A 58 -2.56 13.26 -0.53
C PHE A 58 -1.31 13.64 -1.33
N PRO A 59 -1.26 14.85 -1.91
CA PRO A 59 -0.11 15.30 -2.71
C PRO A 59 1.17 15.44 -1.87
N GLU A 60 1.06 15.58 -0.55
CA GLU A 60 2.20 15.57 0.38
C GLU A 60 2.68 14.16 0.77
N PHE A 61 2.04 13.12 0.25
CA PHE A 61 2.44 11.74 0.54
C PHE A 61 3.75 11.41 -0.19
N SER A 62 4.76 11.01 0.59
CA SER A 62 6.07 10.59 0.08
C SER A 62 6.56 9.39 0.90
N LEU A 63 7.28 8.48 0.25
CA LEU A 63 7.78 7.26 0.88
C LEU A 63 8.72 7.56 2.05
N LYS A 64 9.46 8.66 2.00
CA LYS A 64 10.32 9.13 3.09
C LYS A 64 9.52 9.53 4.32
N ARG A 65 8.43 10.28 4.15
CA ARG A 65 7.57 10.73 5.26
C ARG A 65 6.81 9.55 5.86
N TYR A 66 6.33 8.66 5.00
CA TYR A 66 5.64 7.44 5.38
C TYR A 66 6.57 6.42 6.08
N GLY A 67 7.77 6.20 5.53
CA GLY A 67 8.80 5.34 6.11
C GLY A 67 9.27 5.83 7.48
N MET A 68 9.44 7.13 7.68
CA MET A 68 9.74 7.69 9.01
C MET A 68 8.63 7.42 10.04
N LEU A 69 7.35 7.45 9.62
CA LEU A 69 6.22 7.17 10.51
C LEU A 69 6.17 5.68 10.93
N HIS A 70 6.55 4.77 10.04
CA HIS A 70 6.50 3.31 10.25
C HIS A 70 7.81 2.67 10.74
N MET A 71 8.91 3.42 10.82
CA MET A 71 10.25 2.97 11.25
C MET A 71 10.31 2.30 12.63
N HIS A 72 9.27 2.46 13.46
CA HIS A 72 9.30 2.08 14.88
C HIS A 72 8.82 0.66 15.22
N LYS A 73 8.15 -0.08 14.31
CA LYS A 73 7.57 -1.39 14.68
C LYS A 73 8.22 -2.62 14.03
N ASN A 74 8.66 -2.56 12.78
CA ASN A 74 9.40 -3.66 12.12
C ASN A 74 10.13 -3.11 10.89
N LYS A 75 11.46 -2.94 11.00
CA LYS A 75 12.29 -2.39 9.91
C LYS A 75 12.23 -3.22 8.64
N GLU A 76 12.22 -4.54 8.76
CA GLU A 76 12.22 -5.45 7.60
C GLU A 76 10.90 -5.40 6.81
N ASP A 77 9.77 -5.39 7.52
CA ASP A 77 8.45 -5.26 6.91
C ASP A 77 8.28 -3.88 6.26
N SER A 78 8.75 -2.82 6.92
CA SER A 78 8.73 -1.46 6.37
C SER A 78 9.59 -1.32 5.12
N GLN A 79 10.78 -1.94 5.09
CA GLN A 79 11.65 -1.94 3.92
C GLN A 79 11.01 -2.66 2.73
N ARG A 80 10.36 -3.82 2.97
CA ARG A 80 9.59 -4.53 1.94
C ARG A 80 8.44 -3.70 1.41
N LEU A 81 7.68 -3.08 2.32
CA LEU A 81 6.55 -2.23 1.98
C LEU A 81 6.98 -1.02 1.13
N ILE A 82 8.05 -0.34 1.51
CA ILE A 82 8.63 0.77 0.72
C ILE A 82 9.07 0.28 -0.66
N GLY A 83 9.65 -0.92 -0.75
CA GLY A 83 10.01 -1.55 -2.03
C GLY A 83 8.81 -1.71 -2.96
N TYR A 84 7.71 -2.27 -2.45
CA TYR A 84 6.48 -2.42 -3.23
C TYR A 84 5.88 -1.08 -3.66
N LEU A 85 5.85 -0.11 -2.76
CA LEU A 85 5.32 1.21 -3.06
C LEU A 85 6.17 1.95 -4.11
N ARG A 86 7.50 1.79 -4.06
CA ARG A 86 8.41 2.31 -5.09
C ARG A 86 8.15 1.66 -6.45
N GLU A 87 7.89 0.36 -6.49
CA GLU A 87 7.59 -0.36 -7.73
C GLU A 87 6.24 0.07 -8.35
N ALA A 88 5.29 0.47 -7.49
CA ALA A 88 4.04 1.10 -7.87
C ALA A 88 4.19 2.56 -8.33
N GLY A 89 5.41 3.13 -8.33
CA GLY A 89 5.69 4.46 -8.86
C GLY A 89 5.44 5.62 -7.88
N LEU A 90 5.38 5.36 -6.57
CA LEU A 90 5.27 6.41 -5.56
C LEU A 90 6.59 7.20 -5.44
N PRO A 91 6.53 8.54 -5.28
CA PRO A 91 7.70 9.40 -5.13
C PRO A 91 8.37 9.18 -3.75
N GLU A 92 9.70 9.23 -3.75
CA GLU A 92 10.53 9.11 -2.55
C GLU A 92 10.38 10.28 -1.58
#